data_AF-A0A1D2TS81-F1
#
_entry.id   AF-A0A1D2TS81-F1
#
_cell.length_a   1.000
_cell.length_b   1.000
_cell.length_c   1.000
_cell.angle_alpha   90.00
_cell.angle_beta   90.00
_cell.angle_gamma   90.00
#
_symmetry.space_group_name_H-M   'P 1'
#
loop_
_entity.id
_entity.type
_entity.pdbx_description
1 polymer ?
#
loop_
_entity_poly.entity_id
_entity_poly.type
_entity_poly.pdbx_seq_one_letter_code
_entity_poly.pdbx_strand_id
1 'polypeptide(L)'
;GGGKESLRPEDSIALVRGPGGAAPIVDMLLSEGRVPWAGHTAKHAMDEVYDAIRQARTALVFVNTRFQAEFAFQELWRLNEESLPIALHHGSLAAEQRRKVEAAMARGELRAVVCTSTLDLGIDWGDVDLVIQLASPKGASRMVQRIGRANHRLDEPSRALFVPANRFEMLECQAAREAIAENRFDGEVSRIGALDVLAQHVMGCACSEPFDLLALYDEVTSAGPYRDLPYEDFEQVVDFVSTGGYALKTYDRFRRIVKTLDGRWTVRNAETAQRHRLNVGAIVSPAMLSVRISMGKGRAGRKIGEVEEGMLEMLDPGDTFVFAGQVWALVAVTGTDVLVSPAANRDPKMPSWGGSKFALSTFLAGRVRELMFDQQHWTVLPADVREWLEAQRDLSLIPPADDLLLETFAHRKRHFLVVYPFEGRLAHTTLAMLLTRRLERLGVGPLGFVCNDYALAVWALKPMEGLDFDDLFAQDMLGDDLEAWLAESFMMKRAFKGCAIVSGLIERRFPGHEKSGRQVTFSTDLIYDVLRRHQPDHLLLRCAREDAATGMIDVARLSQMLARIAGRIRHSPLEHLSPFSVPILLEIGKERSPGDAADMILAQAEEDLIAQALS
;
A
#
# COMPACT_ATOMS: atom_id res chain seq x y z
N GLY A 1 -30.14 -8.89 -49.09
CA GLY A 1 -29.44 -10.18 -49.01
C GLY A 1 -28.12 -9.97 -48.31
N GLY A 2 -27.87 -10.75 -47.24
CA GLY A 2 -26.56 -10.88 -46.60
C GLY A 2 -26.20 -9.81 -45.57
N GLY A 3 -26.91 -9.77 -44.44
CA GLY A 3 -26.38 -9.12 -43.24
C GLY A 3 -25.18 -9.91 -42.74
N LYS A 4 -24.01 -9.27 -42.68
CA LYS A 4 -22.89 -9.79 -41.89
C LYS A 4 -23.22 -9.54 -40.43
N GLU A 5 -23.75 -10.55 -39.76
CA GLU A 5 -23.69 -10.63 -38.31
C GLU A 5 -22.22 -10.57 -37.91
N SER A 6 -21.82 -9.44 -37.33
CA SER A 6 -20.57 -9.31 -36.60
C SER A 6 -20.66 -10.22 -35.39
N LEU A 7 -20.05 -11.41 -35.49
CA LEU A 7 -19.81 -12.30 -34.35
C LEU A 7 -19.23 -11.46 -33.21
N ARG A 8 -19.81 -11.57 -32.01
CA ARG A 8 -19.21 -10.92 -30.83
C ARG A 8 -17.84 -11.57 -30.61
N PRO A 9 -16.80 -10.84 -30.18
CA PRO A 9 -15.47 -11.42 -29.95
C PRO A 9 -15.48 -12.68 -29.07
N GLU A 10 -16.46 -12.74 -28.15
CA GLU A 10 -16.73 -13.84 -27.24
C GLU A 10 -17.06 -15.17 -27.96
N ASP A 11 -17.60 -15.12 -29.18
CA ASP A 11 -17.96 -16.31 -29.98
C ASP A 11 -16.77 -16.91 -30.77
N SER A 12 -15.59 -16.28 -30.72
CA SER A 12 -14.39 -16.72 -31.46
C SER A 12 -13.30 -17.35 -30.58
N ILE A 13 -13.51 -17.41 -29.26
CA ILE A 13 -12.51 -17.88 -28.29
C ILE A 13 -13.01 -19.16 -27.62
N ALA A 14 -12.40 -20.30 -27.96
CA ALA A 14 -12.65 -21.55 -27.27
C ALA A 14 -11.82 -21.61 -25.97
N LEU A 15 -12.47 -21.51 -24.81
CA LEU A 15 -11.83 -21.74 -23.53
C LEU A 15 -11.50 -23.24 -23.37
N VAL A 16 -10.22 -23.60 -23.51
CA VAL A 16 -9.76 -24.97 -23.27
C VAL A 16 -9.46 -25.13 -21.78
N ARG A 17 -10.22 -25.98 -21.09
CA ARG A 17 -9.99 -26.33 -19.68
C ARG A 17 -9.24 -27.66 -19.61
N GLY A 18 -8.05 -27.65 -19.02
CA GLY A 18 -7.30 -28.87 -18.70
C GLY A 18 -7.81 -29.55 -17.41
N PRO A 19 -7.36 -30.79 -17.12
CA PRO A 19 -7.58 -31.42 -15.82
C PRO A 19 -6.93 -30.58 -14.70
N GLY A 20 -7.56 -30.55 -13.53
CA GLY A 20 -6.99 -29.86 -12.36
C GLY A 20 -5.74 -30.55 -11.85
N GLY A 21 -4.78 -29.77 -11.35
CA GLY A 21 -3.61 -30.30 -10.63
C GLY A 21 -3.94 -30.75 -9.21
N ALA A 22 -2.94 -31.26 -8.49
CA ALA A 22 -3.07 -31.61 -7.08
C ALA A 22 -3.49 -30.39 -6.23
N ALA A 23 -4.40 -30.61 -5.27
CA ALA A 23 -4.87 -29.55 -4.37
C ALA A 23 -3.72 -29.09 -3.44
N PRO A 24 -3.56 -27.78 -3.22
CA PRO A 24 -2.53 -27.28 -2.32
C PRO A 24 -2.81 -27.68 -0.86
N ILE A 25 -1.74 -27.95 -0.11
CA ILE A 25 -1.79 -28.20 1.33
C ILE A 25 -1.34 -26.92 2.03
N VAL A 26 -2.26 -26.27 2.75
CA VAL A 26 -2.02 -25.03 3.46
C VAL A 26 -2.21 -25.26 4.95
N ASP A 27 -1.09 -25.35 5.65
CA ASP A 27 -1.04 -25.53 7.09
C ASP A 27 -0.91 -24.18 7.81
N MET A 28 -1.24 -24.19 9.09
CA MET A 28 -1.16 -23.03 9.97
C MET A 28 -0.25 -23.39 11.14
N LEU A 29 0.81 -22.61 11.32
CA LEU A 29 1.73 -22.79 12.43
C LEU A 29 1.06 -22.25 13.70
N LEU A 30 0.87 -23.14 14.67
CA LEU A 30 0.44 -22.80 16.02
C LEU A 30 1.67 -22.95 16.92
N SER A 31 2.21 -21.81 17.38
CA SER A 31 3.34 -21.83 18.31
C SER A 31 2.89 -22.37 19.67
N GLU A 32 3.81 -22.97 20.42
CA GLU A 32 3.55 -23.32 21.83
C GLU A 32 3.35 -22.06 22.71
N GLY A 33 3.68 -20.87 22.19
CA GLY A 33 3.28 -19.57 22.71
C GLY A 33 1.90 -19.12 22.22
N ARG A 34 1.16 -18.39 23.07
CA ARG A 34 -0.14 -17.79 22.69
C ARG A 34 0.01 -16.81 21.53
N VAL A 35 -1.01 -16.71 20.68
CA VAL A 35 -1.05 -15.73 19.60
C VAL A 35 -1.11 -14.33 20.20
N PRO A 36 -0.13 -13.45 19.93
CA PRO A 36 -0.11 -12.10 20.47
C PRO A 36 -1.33 -11.28 20.08
N TRP A 37 -1.75 -10.34 20.92
CA TRP A 37 -2.88 -9.47 20.58
C TRP A 37 -2.50 -8.49 19.47
N ALA A 38 -1.24 -8.06 19.43
CA ALA A 38 -0.71 -7.12 18.45
C ALA A 38 0.68 -7.51 17.93
N GLY A 39 1.12 -6.83 16.88
CA GLY A 39 2.45 -7.02 16.28
C GLY A 39 2.40 -7.53 14.85
N HIS A 40 3.53 -7.42 14.15
CA HIS A 40 3.60 -7.70 12.71
C HIS A 40 4.76 -8.64 12.34
N THR A 41 5.62 -9.03 13.28
CA THR A 41 6.88 -9.73 12.97
C THR A 41 6.81 -11.24 13.12
N ALA A 42 5.77 -11.78 13.77
CA ALA A 42 5.65 -13.19 14.14
C ALA A 42 6.84 -13.72 14.97
N LYS A 43 7.50 -12.85 15.75
CA LYS A 43 8.68 -13.19 16.59
C LYS A 43 8.44 -14.43 17.47
N HIS A 44 7.24 -14.55 18.02
CA HIS A 44 6.86 -15.64 18.94
C HIS A 44 6.94 -17.04 18.31
N ALA A 45 6.97 -17.15 16.98
CA ALA A 45 6.92 -18.41 16.25
C ALA A 45 8.21 -18.72 15.46
N MET A 46 9.29 -17.94 15.67
CA MET A 46 10.49 -18.03 14.83
C MET A 46 11.28 -19.33 15.05
N ASP A 47 11.18 -19.93 16.24
CA ASP A 47 11.78 -21.23 16.54
C ASP A 47 11.14 -22.33 15.69
N GLU A 48 9.81 -22.39 15.65
CA GLU A 48 9.05 -23.35 14.84
C GLU A 48 9.21 -23.09 13.34
N VAL A 49 9.38 -21.83 12.92
CA VAL A 49 9.73 -21.49 11.52
C VAL A 49 11.10 -22.03 11.15
N TYR A 50 12.10 -21.92 12.04
CA TYR A 50 13.42 -22.48 11.82
C TYR A 50 13.37 -24.01 11.71
N ASP A 51 12.58 -24.68 12.57
CA ASP A 51 12.36 -26.12 12.50
C ASP A 51 11.69 -26.55 11.18
N ALA A 52 10.70 -25.78 10.71
CA ALA A 52 10.06 -26.03 9.41
C ALA A 52 11.07 -25.90 8.25
N ILE A 53 11.97 -24.92 8.30
CA ILE A 53 13.06 -24.75 7.32
C ILE A 53 14.04 -25.93 7.38
N ARG A 54 14.36 -26.41 8.59
CA ARG A 54 15.25 -27.57 8.78
C ARG A 54 14.68 -28.82 8.09
N GLN A 55 13.36 -29.02 8.18
CA GLN A 55 12.66 -30.18 7.63
C GLN A 55 12.38 -30.10 6.11
N ALA A 56 12.23 -28.90 5.55
CA ALA A 56 12.00 -28.69 4.11
C ALA A 56 13.27 -28.90 3.28
N ARG A 57 13.20 -29.20 1.98
CA ARG A 57 14.38 -29.22 1.09
C ARG A 57 14.86 -27.80 0.81
N THR A 58 13.95 -26.93 0.38
CA THR A 58 14.19 -25.51 0.16
C THR A 58 12.91 -24.73 0.44
N ALA A 59 12.96 -23.80 1.38
CA ALA A 59 11.83 -22.98 1.78
C ALA A 59 11.91 -21.54 1.22
N LEU A 60 10.77 -21.00 0.78
CA LEU A 60 10.60 -19.57 0.54
C LEU A 60 9.86 -18.93 1.70
N VAL A 61 10.51 -18.03 2.43
CA VAL A 61 9.90 -17.32 3.57
C VAL A 61 9.46 -15.94 3.09
N PHE A 62 8.19 -15.79 2.76
CA PHE A 62 7.61 -14.54 2.32
C PHE A 62 7.23 -13.63 3.48
N VAL A 63 7.53 -12.34 3.32
CA VAL A 63 7.14 -11.27 4.22
C VAL A 63 6.51 -10.10 3.45
N ASN A 64 5.76 -9.25 4.15
CA ASN A 64 5.05 -8.14 3.51
C ASN A 64 5.88 -6.87 3.36
N THR A 65 6.95 -6.72 4.14
CA THR A 65 7.78 -5.50 4.16
C THR A 65 9.27 -5.83 4.19
N ARG A 66 10.09 -4.88 3.73
CA ARG A 66 11.56 -4.99 3.80
C ARG A 66 12.06 -5.08 5.24
N PHE A 67 11.44 -4.33 6.15
CA PHE A 67 11.74 -4.40 7.58
C PHE A 67 11.51 -5.81 8.15
N GLN A 68 10.36 -6.43 7.86
CA GLN A 68 10.10 -7.80 8.29
C GLN A 68 11.10 -8.79 7.67
N ALA A 69 11.58 -8.55 6.44
CA ALA A 69 12.54 -9.43 5.79
C ALA A 69 13.87 -9.43 6.54
N GLU A 70 14.38 -8.22 6.83
CA GLU A 70 15.60 -8.03 7.61
C GLU A 70 15.44 -8.60 9.03
N PHE A 71 14.32 -8.31 9.70
CA PHE A 71 14.02 -8.85 11.03
C PHE A 71 14.01 -10.38 11.05
N ALA A 72 13.23 -11.01 10.15
CA ALA A 72 13.12 -12.46 10.08
C ALA A 72 14.47 -13.11 9.74
N PHE A 73 15.26 -12.49 8.84
CA PHE A 73 16.59 -12.97 8.52
C PHE A 73 17.54 -12.91 9.73
N GLN A 74 17.51 -11.83 10.51
CA GLN A 74 18.32 -11.71 11.73
C GLN A 74 17.91 -12.72 12.82
N GLU A 75 16.61 -12.93 13.04
CA GLU A 75 16.16 -13.95 13.99
C GLU A 75 16.52 -15.36 13.54
N LEU A 76 16.32 -15.69 12.27
CA LEU A 76 16.76 -16.98 11.73
C LEU A 76 18.27 -17.14 11.86
N TRP A 77 19.05 -16.09 11.59
CA TRP A 77 20.51 -16.11 11.75
C TRP A 77 20.92 -16.38 13.20
N ARG A 78 20.22 -15.80 14.18
CA ARG A 78 20.44 -16.03 15.61
C ARG A 78 20.15 -17.49 16.01
N LEU A 79 19.12 -18.09 15.42
CA LEU A 79 18.69 -19.47 15.68
C LEU A 79 19.49 -20.52 14.91
N ASN A 80 20.25 -20.12 13.89
CA ASN A 80 20.89 -21.01 12.92
C ASN A 80 22.13 -21.74 13.46
N GLU A 81 21.96 -22.58 14.48
CA GLU A 81 23.04 -23.39 15.07
C GLU A 81 23.67 -24.37 14.06
N GLU A 82 22.89 -24.85 13.08
CA GLU A 82 23.34 -25.81 12.05
C GLU A 82 24.00 -25.15 10.84
N SER A 83 24.11 -23.82 10.83
CA SER A 83 24.68 -23.07 9.70
C SER A 83 23.99 -23.38 8.35
N LEU A 84 22.67 -23.58 8.37
CA LEU A 84 21.85 -23.75 7.18
C LEU A 84 22.06 -22.55 6.23
N PRO A 85 22.27 -22.77 4.92
CA PRO A 85 22.42 -21.68 3.96
C PRO A 85 21.08 -20.97 3.74
N ILE A 86 20.88 -19.87 4.47
CA ILE A 86 19.71 -19.00 4.39
C ILE A 86 20.13 -17.67 3.73
N ALA A 87 19.35 -17.18 2.78
CA ALA A 87 19.62 -15.93 2.08
C ALA A 87 18.48 -14.90 2.26
N LEU A 88 18.78 -13.63 2.02
CA LEU A 88 17.82 -12.52 2.01
C LEU A 88 17.64 -12.00 0.58
N HIS A 89 16.40 -11.71 0.18
CA HIS A 89 16.08 -11.20 -1.15
C HIS A 89 14.95 -10.16 -1.15
N HIS A 90 15.29 -8.88 -1.37
CA HIS A 90 14.30 -7.82 -1.58
C HIS A 90 14.84 -6.69 -2.47
N GLY A 91 13.94 -5.82 -2.96
CA GLY A 91 14.26 -4.81 -3.98
C GLY A 91 15.34 -3.78 -3.59
N SER A 92 15.59 -3.55 -2.29
CA SER A 92 16.64 -2.65 -1.82
C SER A 92 18.06 -3.24 -1.88
N LEU A 93 18.23 -4.53 -2.16
CA LEU A 93 19.55 -5.14 -2.30
C LEU A 93 20.19 -4.79 -3.65
N ALA A 94 21.51 -4.66 -3.65
CA ALA A 94 22.28 -4.45 -4.87
C ALA A 94 21.99 -5.55 -5.90
N ALA A 95 21.91 -5.17 -7.19
CA ALA A 95 21.58 -6.10 -8.26
C ALA A 95 22.54 -7.30 -8.33
N GLU A 96 23.82 -7.10 -8.02
CA GLU A 96 24.80 -8.18 -7.94
C GLU A 96 24.47 -9.19 -6.82
N GLN A 97 24.07 -8.70 -5.65
CA GLN A 97 23.68 -9.56 -4.53
C GLN A 97 22.42 -10.36 -4.85
N ARG A 98 21.41 -9.73 -5.47
CA ARG A 98 20.20 -10.43 -5.92
C ARG A 98 20.51 -11.56 -6.91
N ARG A 99 21.32 -11.27 -7.94
CA ARG A 99 21.77 -12.27 -8.92
C ARG A 99 22.56 -13.42 -8.28
N LYS A 100 23.36 -13.15 -7.25
CA LYS A 100 24.09 -14.20 -6.50
C LYS A 100 23.13 -15.13 -5.79
N VAL A 101 22.11 -14.59 -5.12
CA VAL A 101 21.07 -15.37 -4.44
C VAL A 101 20.25 -16.18 -5.45
N GLU A 102 19.79 -15.54 -6.53
CA GLU A 102 19.06 -16.21 -7.62
C GLU A 102 19.89 -17.35 -8.23
N ALA A 103 21.19 -17.15 -8.46
CA ALA A 103 22.05 -18.19 -9.01
C ALA A 103 22.30 -19.34 -8.01
N ALA A 104 22.46 -19.06 -6.72
CA ALA A 104 22.60 -20.09 -5.68
C ALA A 104 21.30 -20.90 -5.50
N MET A 105 20.16 -20.23 -5.59
CA MET A 105 18.84 -20.85 -5.57
C MET A 105 18.63 -21.77 -6.78
N ALA A 106 19.01 -21.33 -7.99
CA ALA A 106 18.95 -22.16 -9.20
C ALA A 106 19.86 -23.40 -9.15
N ARG A 107 20.92 -23.39 -8.33
CA ARG A 107 21.82 -24.53 -8.10
C ARG A 107 21.38 -25.43 -6.94
N GLY A 108 20.28 -25.11 -6.25
CA GLY A 108 19.81 -25.88 -5.09
C GLY A 108 20.73 -25.78 -3.87
N GLU A 109 21.53 -24.71 -3.76
CA GLU A 109 22.52 -24.53 -2.67
C GLU A 109 21.92 -23.92 -1.40
N LEU A 110 20.66 -23.46 -1.45
CA LEU A 110 20.01 -22.73 -0.35
C LEU A 110 18.94 -23.58 0.31
N ARG A 111 18.88 -23.51 1.64
CA ARG A 111 17.83 -24.12 2.47
C ARG A 111 16.63 -23.20 2.63
N ALA A 112 16.85 -21.89 2.69
CA ALA A 112 15.76 -20.94 2.67
C ALA A 112 16.14 -19.60 2.04
N VAL A 113 15.14 -18.90 1.52
CA VAL A 113 15.26 -17.50 1.12
C VAL A 113 14.17 -16.68 1.77
N VAL A 114 14.55 -15.72 2.60
CA VAL A 114 13.64 -14.70 3.16
C VAL A 114 13.43 -13.62 2.11
N CYS A 115 12.20 -13.40 1.67
CA CYS A 115 11.92 -12.53 0.54
C CYS A 115 10.63 -11.73 0.63
N THR A 116 10.62 -10.58 -0.06
CA THR A 116 9.39 -9.84 -0.35
C THR A 116 8.77 -10.36 -1.67
N SER A 117 7.82 -9.62 -2.24
CA SER A 117 7.19 -9.93 -3.55
C SER A 117 8.15 -10.00 -4.75
N THR A 118 9.45 -9.79 -4.54
CA THR A 118 10.48 -9.90 -5.59
C THR A 118 10.62 -11.29 -6.17
N LEU A 119 10.16 -12.32 -5.44
CA LEU A 119 10.16 -13.72 -5.90
C LEU A 119 8.73 -14.26 -6.13
N ASP A 120 7.70 -13.39 -6.15
CA ASP A 120 6.30 -13.80 -6.38
C ASP A 120 6.07 -14.32 -7.82
N LEU A 121 6.79 -13.77 -8.81
CA LEU A 121 6.48 -13.92 -10.24
C LEU A 121 7.70 -14.30 -11.10
N GLY A 122 7.50 -15.27 -11.99
CA GLY A 122 8.26 -15.38 -13.24
C GLY A 122 9.49 -16.29 -13.26
N ILE A 123 9.81 -17.00 -12.18
CA ILE A 123 10.95 -17.93 -12.15
C ILE A 123 10.50 -19.26 -11.55
N ASP A 124 10.80 -20.35 -12.25
CA ASP A 124 10.55 -21.72 -11.80
C ASP A 124 11.74 -22.20 -10.97
N TRP A 125 11.52 -22.34 -9.66
CA TRP A 125 12.54 -22.77 -8.71
C TRP A 125 12.28 -24.23 -8.37
N GLY A 126 12.60 -25.14 -9.29
CA GLY A 126 12.14 -26.54 -9.28
C GLY A 126 12.47 -27.39 -8.04
N ASP A 127 13.24 -26.87 -7.07
CA ASP A 127 13.60 -27.52 -5.80
C ASP A 127 12.87 -26.94 -4.57
N VAL A 128 12.07 -25.88 -4.72
CA VAL A 128 11.27 -25.32 -3.61
C VAL A 128 10.12 -26.27 -3.27
N ASP A 129 10.03 -26.70 -2.03
CA ASP A 129 9.03 -27.66 -1.55
C ASP A 129 8.18 -27.13 -0.39
N LEU A 130 8.50 -25.94 0.11
CA LEU A 130 7.72 -25.26 1.15
C LEU A 130 7.69 -23.74 0.94
N VAL A 131 6.50 -23.16 1.03
CA VAL A 131 6.31 -21.71 1.12
C VAL A 131 5.86 -21.35 2.54
N ILE A 132 6.63 -20.53 3.25
CA ILE A 132 6.27 -20.02 4.58
C ILE A 132 5.82 -18.57 4.40
N GLN A 133 4.61 -18.23 4.82
CA GLN A 133 4.10 -16.86 4.83
C GLN A 133 4.12 -16.33 6.25
N LEU A 134 5.04 -15.40 6.54
CA LEU A 134 5.05 -14.69 7.82
C LEU A 134 4.06 -13.53 7.77
N ALA A 135 3.32 -13.36 8.87
CA ALA A 135 2.17 -12.46 8.98
C ALA A 135 1.05 -12.79 7.97
N SER A 136 -0.02 -12.00 7.97
CA SER A 136 -1.15 -12.21 7.04
C SER A 136 -0.72 -12.19 5.56
N PRO A 137 -1.31 -13.04 4.70
CA PRO A 137 -1.08 -13.03 3.25
C PRO A 137 -1.66 -11.79 2.53
N LYS A 138 -2.55 -11.04 3.19
CA LYS A 138 -3.29 -9.86 2.68
C LYS A 138 -4.20 -10.11 1.46
N GLY A 139 -4.14 -11.28 0.81
CA GLY A 139 -5.07 -11.67 -0.24
C GLY A 139 -4.86 -13.11 -0.71
N ALA A 140 -5.96 -13.84 -0.96
CA ALA A 140 -5.93 -15.24 -1.34
C ALA A 140 -5.31 -15.47 -2.73
N SER A 141 -5.66 -14.63 -3.72
CA SER A 141 -5.15 -14.76 -5.11
C SER A 141 -3.63 -14.63 -5.17
N ARG A 142 -3.06 -13.67 -4.42
CA ARG A 142 -1.61 -13.51 -4.30
C ARG A 142 -0.98 -14.72 -3.65
N MET A 143 -1.61 -15.25 -2.59
CA MET A 143 -1.08 -16.41 -1.91
C MET A 143 -1.06 -17.64 -2.81
N VAL A 144 -2.09 -17.87 -3.64
CA VAL A 144 -2.06 -18.96 -4.63
C VAL A 144 -0.87 -18.84 -5.59
N GLN A 145 -0.53 -17.62 -6.04
CA GLN A 145 0.66 -17.40 -6.88
C GLN A 145 1.96 -17.74 -6.14
N ARG A 146 2.04 -17.47 -4.83
CA ARG A 146 3.19 -17.83 -3.97
C ARG A 146 3.26 -19.32 -3.71
N ILE A 147 2.14 -19.94 -3.37
CA ILE A 147 2.02 -21.39 -3.09
C ILE A 147 2.46 -22.19 -4.33
N GLY A 148 2.05 -21.76 -5.52
CA GLY A 148 2.45 -22.39 -6.78
C GLY A 148 3.97 -22.40 -7.04
N ARG A 149 4.78 -21.76 -6.19
CA ARG A 149 6.24 -21.87 -6.22
C ARG A 149 6.77 -23.14 -5.54
N ALA A 150 6.02 -23.71 -4.60
CA ALA A 150 6.36 -24.97 -3.95
C ALA A 150 5.83 -26.15 -4.77
N ASN A 151 6.67 -27.17 -4.97
CA ASN A 151 6.36 -28.39 -5.73
C ASN A 151 5.65 -28.07 -7.06
N HIS A 152 6.27 -27.24 -7.88
CA HIS A 152 5.69 -26.69 -9.12
C HIS A 152 5.58 -27.77 -10.22
N ARG A 153 4.75 -28.78 -9.97
CA ARG A 153 4.48 -29.98 -10.77
C ARG A 153 2.99 -30.28 -10.71
N LEU A 154 2.43 -30.83 -11.79
CA LEU A 154 0.98 -31.06 -11.89
C LEU A 154 0.46 -32.04 -10.83
N ASP A 155 1.26 -33.07 -10.53
CA ASP A 155 0.86 -34.22 -9.71
C ASP A 155 1.32 -34.13 -8.24
N GLU A 156 2.04 -33.06 -7.86
CA GLU A 156 2.53 -32.88 -6.50
C GLU A 156 1.81 -31.68 -5.85
N PRO A 157 1.29 -31.83 -4.61
CA PRO A 157 0.63 -30.72 -3.95
C PRO A 157 1.65 -29.66 -3.56
N SER A 158 1.39 -28.41 -3.94
CA SER A 158 2.09 -27.27 -3.38
C SER A 158 1.84 -27.16 -1.88
N ARG A 159 2.89 -26.96 -1.08
CA ARG A 159 2.80 -26.87 0.38
C ARG A 159 3.07 -25.45 0.85
N ALA A 160 2.25 -24.98 1.78
CA ALA A 160 2.49 -23.72 2.46
C ALA A 160 2.16 -23.76 3.95
N LEU A 161 2.84 -22.89 4.68
CA LEU A 161 2.70 -22.71 6.12
C LEU A 161 2.44 -21.24 6.43
N PHE A 162 1.29 -20.94 7.03
CA PHE A 162 0.95 -19.60 7.51
C PHE A 162 1.41 -19.39 8.94
N VAL A 163 2.03 -18.24 9.20
CA VAL A 163 2.56 -17.87 10.51
C VAL A 163 2.01 -16.49 10.90
N PRO A 164 0.79 -16.42 11.47
CA PRO A 164 0.16 -15.15 11.82
C PRO A 164 0.95 -14.42 12.92
N ALA A 165 1.09 -13.09 12.84
CA ALA A 165 1.84 -12.34 13.84
C ALA A 165 0.99 -11.91 15.04
N ASN A 166 -0.34 -11.86 14.88
CA ASN A 166 -1.29 -11.46 15.91
C ASN A 166 -2.68 -12.10 15.68
N ARG A 167 -3.61 -11.88 16.62
CA ARG A 167 -4.97 -12.47 16.59
C ARG A 167 -5.84 -12.06 15.41
N PHE A 168 -5.75 -10.81 14.94
CA PHE A 168 -6.45 -10.41 13.71
C PHE A 168 -5.84 -11.08 12.47
N GLU A 169 -4.51 -11.17 12.41
CA GLU A 169 -3.84 -11.89 11.32
C GLU A 169 -4.13 -13.39 11.33
N MET A 170 -4.39 -13.99 12.50
CA MET A 170 -4.85 -15.36 12.60
C MET A 170 -6.19 -15.56 11.86
N LEU A 171 -7.12 -14.63 12.05
CA LEU A 171 -8.41 -14.65 11.33
C LEU A 171 -8.22 -14.48 9.82
N GLU A 172 -7.32 -13.58 9.39
CA GLU A 172 -6.99 -13.42 7.96
C GLU A 172 -6.38 -14.69 7.36
N CYS A 173 -5.42 -15.31 8.05
CA CYS A 173 -4.78 -16.55 7.62
C CYS A 173 -5.80 -17.69 7.53
N GLN A 174 -6.72 -17.80 8.49
CA GLN A 174 -7.79 -18.79 8.47
C GLN A 174 -8.74 -18.56 7.28
N ALA A 175 -9.21 -17.33 7.10
CA ALA A 175 -10.08 -16.97 6.00
C ALA A 175 -9.41 -17.20 4.63
N ALA A 176 -8.10 -16.93 4.51
CA ALA A 176 -7.34 -17.18 3.30
C ALA A 176 -7.17 -18.68 3.04
N ARG A 177 -6.92 -19.49 4.08
CA ARG A 177 -6.81 -20.94 3.97
C ARG A 177 -8.11 -21.56 3.43
N GLU A 178 -9.26 -21.14 3.97
CA GLU A 178 -10.56 -21.59 3.50
C GLU A 178 -10.85 -21.15 2.06
N ALA A 179 -10.57 -19.88 1.74
CA ALA A 179 -10.74 -19.37 0.39
C ALA A 179 -9.92 -20.15 -0.67
N ILE A 180 -8.69 -20.54 -0.31
CA ILE A 180 -7.83 -21.37 -1.16
C ILE A 180 -8.39 -22.78 -1.31
N ALA A 181 -8.88 -23.39 -0.23
CA ALA A 181 -9.51 -24.71 -0.29
C ALA A 181 -10.81 -24.71 -1.10
N GLU A 182 -11.58 -23.62 -1.05
CA GLU A 182 -12.82 -23.42 -1.82
C GLU A 182 -12.56 -22.97 -3.27
N ASN A 183 -11.31 -22.68 -3.64
CA ASN A 183 -10.94 -22.10 -4.93
C ASN A 183 -11.70 -20.79 -5.25
N ARG A 184 -11.93 -19.97 -4.21
CA ARG A 184 -12.63 -18.68 -4.28
C ARG A 184 -11.65 -17.54 -4.04
N PHE A 185 -11.51 -16.68 -5.03
CA PHE A 185 -10.48 -15.65 -5.08
C PHE A 185 -11.06 -14.27 -5.37
N ASP A 186 -10.25 -13.24 -5.12
CA ASP A 186 -10.57 -11.87 -5.53
C ASP A 186 -10.84 -11.86 -7.05
N GLY A 187 -11.89 -11.15 -7.48
CA GLY A 187 -12.16 -10.94 -8.90
C GLY A 187 -11.10 -10.06 -9.57
N GLU A 188 -10.98 -10.15 -10.90
CA GLU A 188 -10.11 -9.26 -11.66
C GLU A 188 -10.61 -7.80 -11.53
N VAL A 189 -9.76 -6.91 -11.02
CA VAL A 189 -10.05 -5.48 -10.99
C VAL A 189 -10.00 -4.97 -12.42
N SER A 190 -11.12 -4.44 -12.92
CA SER A 190 -11.14 -3.74 -14.21
C SER A 190 -10.11 -2.61 -14.19
N ARG A 191 -9.17 -2.63 -15.14
CA ARG A 191 -8.11 -1.63 -15.24
C ARG A 191 -8.51 -0.62 -16.31
N ILE A 192 -8.85 0.59 -15.88
CA ILE A 192 -9.04 1.74 -16.77
C ILE A 192 -7.65 2.31 -17.09
N GLY A 193 -7.38 2.60 -18.37
CA GLY A 193 -6.10 3.14 -18.82
C GLY A 193 -5.92 4.61 -18.45
N ALA A 194 -4.75 4.98 -17.94
CA ALA A 194 -4.44 6.36 -17.54
C ALA A 194 -4.00 7.23 -18.73
N LEU A 195 -4.49 8.47 -18.80
CA LEU A 195 -4.26 9.35 -19.95
C LEU A 195 -2.81 9.87 -20.06
N ASP A 196 -2.06 9.91 -18.95
CA ASP A 196 -0.64 10.25 -18.94
C ASP A 196 0.23 9.14 -19.57
N VAL A 197 -0.11 7.87 -19.34
CA VAL A 197 0.48 6.71 -20.02
C VAL A 197 0.14 6.74 -21.51
N LEU A 198 -1.12 7.05 -21.86
CA LEU A 198 -1.53 7.21 -23.25
C LEU A 198 -0.76 8.34 -23.94
N ALA A 199 -0.52 9.47 -23.26
CA ALA A 199 0.30 10.54 -23.79
C ALA A 199 1.75 10.11 -24.09
N GLN A 200 2.33 9.27 -23.22
CA GLN A 200 3.64 8.66 -23.47
C GLN A 200 3.62 7.76 -24.71
N HIS A 201 2.56 6.95 -24.87
CA HIS A 201 2.40 6.05 -26.01
C HIS A 201 2.25 6.83 -27.33
N VAL A 202 1.39 7.85 -27.38
CA VAL A 202 1.22 8.74 -28.56
C VAL A 202 2.54 9.38 -28.97
N MET A 203 3.34 9.84 -27.99
CA MET A 203 4.69 10.37 -28.27
C MET A 203 5.61 9.30 -28.86
N GLY A 204 5.54 8.07 -28.37
CA GLY A 204 6.29 6.92 -28.89
C GLY A 204 5.92 6.56 -30.34
N CYS A 205 4.63 6.58 -30.68
CA CYS A 205 4.17 6.40 -32.05
C CYS A 205 4.74 7.49 -32.96
N ALA A 206 4.66 8.76 -32.55
CA ALA A 206 5.20 9.89 -33.30
C ALA A 206 6.73 9.83 -33.52
N CYS A 207 7.46 9.22 -32.57
CA CYS A 207 8.91 9.00 -32.67
C CYS A 207 9.27 7.89 -33.66
N SER A 208 8.33 6.98 -33.92
CA SER A 208 8.52 5.82 -34.80
C SER A 208 8.22 6.19 -36.25
N GLU A 209 7.01 6.70 -36.51
CA GLU A 209 6.60 7.17 -37.83
C GLU A 209 5.42 8.17 -37.76
N PRO A 210 5.13 8.92 -38.85
CA PRO A 210 3.97 9.80 -38.89
C PRO A 210 2.64 9.03 -38.82
N PHE A 211 1.77 9.39 -37.88
CA PHE A 211 0.49 8.71 -37.66
C PHE A 211 -0.73 9.55 -38.06
N ASP A 212 -1.81 8.87 -38.46
CA ASP A 212 -3.14 9.48 -38.63
C ASP A 212 -3.91 9.44 -37.31
N LEU A 213 -4.67 10.50 -37.03
CA LEU A 213 -5.37 10.67 -35.75
C LEU A 213 -6.45 9.61 -35.53
N LEU A 214 -7.25 9.30 -36.55
CA LEU A 214 -8.35 8.33 -36.44
C LEU A 214 -7.80 6.90 -36.40
N ALA A 215 -6.83 6.59 -37.25
CA ALA A 215 -6.21 5.27 -37.27
C ALA A 215 -5.57 4.90 -35.92
N LEU A 216 -4.89 5.86 -35.27
CA LEU A 216 -4.30 5.63 -33.94
C LEU A 216 -5.38 5.47 -32.85
N TYR A 217 -6.49 6.19 -32.94
CA TYR A 217 -7.62 6.02 -32.01
C TYR A 217 -8.23 4.61 -32.11
N ASP A 218 -8.46 4.12 -33.33
CA ASP A 218 -8.99 2.78 -33.59
C ASP A 218 -8.04 1.69 -33.06
N GLU A 219 -6.72 1.88 -33.18
CA GLU A 219 -5.73 0.98 -32.60
C GLU A 219 -5.76 1.01 -31.06
N VAL A 220 -5.76 2.20 -30.46
CA VAL A 220 -5.75 2.37 -28.99
C VAL A 220 -6.98 1.75 -28.35
N THR A 221 -8.17 1.95 -28.92
CA THR A 221 -9.43 1.41 -28.39
C THR A 221 -9.57 -0.11 -28.54
N SER A 222 -8.70 -0.76 -29.32
CA SER A 222 -8.59 -2.21 -29.35
C SER A 222 -7.98 -2.79 -28.05
N ALA A 223 -7.22 -1.97 -27.30
CA ALA A 223 -6.63 -2.37 -26.02
C ALA A 223 -7.66 -2.32 -24.89
N GLY A 224 -7.74 -3.38 -24.09
CA GLY A 224 -8.71 -3.52 -22.99
C GLY A 224 -8.87 -2.28 -22.09
N PRO A 225 -7.78 -1.69 -21.56
CA PRO A 225 -7.87 -0.52 -20.69
C PRO A 225 -8.42 0.76 -21.33
N TYR A 226 -8.38 0.87 -22.66
CA TYR A 226 -8.82 2.05 -23.41
C TYR A 226 -10.05 1.77 -24.29
N ARG A 227 -10.71 0.62 -24.12
CA ARG A 227 -11.85 0.20 -24.94
C ARG A 227 -12.97 1.23 -24.95
N ASP A 228 -13.23 1.85 -23.81
CA ASP A 228 -14.30 2.83 -23.61
C ASP A 228 -13.77 4.29 -23.63
N LEU A 229 -12.57 4.52 -24.18
CA LEU A 229 -11.94 5.86 -24.24
C LEU A 229 -12.76 6.81 -25.14
N PRO A 230 -13.29 7.93 -24.59
CA PRO A 230 -13.95 8.94 -25.41
C PRO A 230 -12.99 9.55 -26.44
N TYR A 231 -13.48 9.80 -27.65
CA TYR A 231 -12.66 10.39 -28.71
C TYR A 231 -12.12 11.77 -28.32
N GLU A 232 -12.90 12.56 -27.60
CA GLU A 232 -12.54 13.89 -27.12
C GLU A 232 -11.36 13.85 -26.14
N ASP A 233 -11.32 12.84 -25.26
CA ASP A 233 -10.20 12.63 -24.33
C ASP A 233 -8.94 12.21 -25.10
N PHE A 234 -9.08 11.36 -26.12
CA PHE A 234 -7.95 11.02 -27.00
C PHE A 234 -7.41 12.25 -27.76
N GLU A 235 -8.29 13.08 -28.32
CA GLU A 235 -7.90 14.32 -29.00
C GLU A 235 -7.17 15.27 -28.02
N GLN A 236 -7.67 15.40 -26.79
CA GLN A 236 -7.02 16.18 -25.74
C GLN A 236 -5.63 15.64 -25.39
N VAL A 237 -5.43 14.31 -25.39
CA VAL A 237 -4.11 13.70 -25.21
C VAL A 237 -3.18 14.10 -26.36
N VAL A 238 -3.62 14.03 -27.62
CA VAL A 238 -2.79 14.39 -28.77
C VAL A 238 -2.44 15.89 -28.76
N ASP A 239 -3.38 16.78 -28.41
CA ASP A 239 -3.10 18.21 -28.25
C ASP A 239 -2.10 18.48 -27.12
N PHE A 240 -2.24 17.78 -25.99
CA PHE A 240 -1.29 17.84 -24.89
C PHE A 240 0.11 17.34 -25.31
N VAL A 241 0.20 16.27 -26.10
CA VAL A 241 1.50 15.81 -26.64
C VAL A 241 2.06 16.86 -27.60
N SER A 242 1.21 17.48 -28.42
CA SER A 242 1.61 18.50 -29.38
C SER A 242 2.14 19.75 -28.73
N THR A 243 1.47 20.31 -27.72
CA THR A 243 1.76 21.66 -27.22
C THR A 243 1.87 21.81 -25.70
N GLY A 244 1.63 20.73 -24.95
CA GLY A 244 1.46 20.77 -23.50
C GLY A 244 0.10 21.31 -23.05
N GLY A 245 -0.85 21.51 -23.97
CA GLY A 245 -2.17 22.06 -23.70
C GLY A 245 -2.24 23.59 -23.78
N TYR A 246 -3.44 24.14 -23.65
CA TYR A 246 -3.73 25.56 -23.87
C TYR A 246 -2.83 26.52 -23.08
N ALA A 247 -2.61 26.26 -21.79
CA ALA A 247 -1.78 27.11 -20.93
C ALA A 247 -0.29 27.09 -21.30
N LEU A 248 0.18 26.04 -21.99
CA LEU A 248 1.59 25.81 -22.28
C LEU A 248 1.97 26.02 -23.75
N LYS A 249 0.99 26.20 -24.65
CA LYS A 249 1.16 26.31 -26.11
C LYS A 249 2.12 27.42 -26.59
N THR A 250 2.31 28.45 -25.78
CA THR A 250 3.19 29.60 -26.07
C THR A 250 4.66 29.29 -25.85
N TYR A 251 4.98 28.22 -25.12
CA TYR A 251 6.36 27.82 -24.85
C TYR A 251 6.81 26.78 -25.88
N ASP A 252 7.78 27.18 -26.70
CA ASP A 252 8.30 26.35 -27.79
C ASP A 252 8.82 24.97 -27.32
N ARG A 253 9.33 24.89 -26.08
CA ARG A 253 9.83 23.63 -25.49
C ARG A 253 8.77 22.52 -25.39
N PHE A 254 7.48 22.86 -25.32
CA PHE A 254 6.40 21.89 -25.21
C PHE A 254 5.83 21.49 -26.57
N ARG A 255 6.34 22.07 -27.67
CA ARG A 255 6.03 21.63 -29.02
C ARG A 255 6.78 20.34 -29.35
N ARG A 256 6.17 19.17 -29.09
CA ARG A 256 6.85 17.86 -29.24
C ARG A 256 6.47 17.10 -30.52
N ILE A 257 5.22 17.21 -30.94
CA ILE A 257 4.73 16.67 -32.23
C ILE A 257 4.08 17.77 -33.06
N VAL A 258 4.18 17.65 -34.39
CA VAL A 258 3.68 18.62 -35.36
C VAL A 258 2.93 17.92 -36.48
N LYS A 259 1.98 18.64 -37.10
CA LYS A 259 1.31 18.15 -38.32
C LYS A 259 2.22 18.33 -39.53
N THR A 260 2.28 17.28 -40.33
CA THR A 260 2.84 17.24 -41.68
C THR A 260 1.87 17.89 -42.68
N LEU A 261 2.32 18.11 -43.91
CA LEU A 261 1.50 18.71 -44.96
C LEU A 261 0.31 17.83 -45.37
N ASP A 262 0.44 16.52 -45.25
CA ASP A 262 -0.60 15.52 -45.50
C ASP A 262 -1.52 15.29 -44.28
N GLY A 263 -1.37 16.09 -43.22
CA GLY A 263 -2.27 16.09 -42.05
C GLY A 263 -1.92 15.09 -40.96
N ARG A 264 -0.89 14.25 -41.15
CA ARG A 264 -0.39 13.29 -40.16
C ARG A 264 0.45 13.95 -39.08
N TRP A 265 0.50 13.36 -37.90
CA TRP A 265 1.33 13.83 -36.79
C TRP A 265 2.68 13.14 -36.76
N THR A 266 3.77 13.91 -36.58
CA THR A 266 5.15 13.38 -36.47
C THR A 266 5.90 14.06 -35.34
N VAL A 267 6.94 13.41 -34.80
CA VAL A 267 7.87 14.06 -33.88
C VAL A 267 8.50 15.29 -34.52
N ARG A 268 8.64 16.37 -33.75
CA ARG A 268 9.13 17.67 -34.23
C ARG A 268 10.56 17.59 -34.80
N ASN A 269 11.46 16.87 -34.13
CA ASN A 269 12.86 16.74 -34.52
C ASN A 269 13.54 15.54 -33.82
N ALA A 270 14.72 15.17 -34.29
CA ALA A 270 15.51 14.05 -33.77
C ALA A 270 15.91 14.22 -32.29
N GLU A 271 16.15 15.46 -31.84
CA GLU A 271 16.48 15.77 -30.44
C GLU A 271 15.30 15.43 -29.52
N THR A 272 14.08 15.78 -29.90
CA THR A 272 12.86 15.45 -29.14
C THR A 272 12.65 13.94 -29.07
N ALA A 273 12.89 13.22 -30.18
CA ALA A 273 12.84 11.76 -30.18
C ALA A 273 13.92 11.14 -29.26
N GLN A 274 15.14 11.69 -29.26
CA GLN A 274 16.21 11.24 -28.36
C GLN A 274 15.85 11.46 -26.89
N ARG A 275 15.31 12.63 -26.53
CA ARG A 275 14.89 12.92 -25.16
C ARG A 275 13.75 11.99 -24.70
N HIS A 276 12.76 11.72 -25.55
CA HIS A 276 11.71 10.74 -25.24
C HIS A 276 12.32 9.36 -24.93
N ARG A 277 13.23 8.85 -25.77
CA ARG A 277 13.90 7.55 -25.55
C ARG A 277 14.66 7.46 -24.22
N LEU A 278 15.22 8.56 -23.72
CA LEU A 278 15.94 8.59 -22.45
C LEU A 278 15.00 8.57 -21.23
N ASN A 279 13.72 8.91 -21.40
CA ASN A 279 12.75 9.11 -20.31
C ASN A 279 11.53 8.18 -20.36
N VAL A 280 11.33 7.42 -21.44
CA VAL A 280 10.20 6.48 -21.59
C VAL A 280 10.17 5.46 -20.45
N GLY A 281 8.98 5.20 -19.91
CA GLY A 281 8.73 4.32 -18.77
C GLY A 281 7.57 4.82 -17.90
N ALA A 282 6.80 3.88 -17.36
CA ALA A 282 5.68 4.18 -16.45
C ALA A 282 6.03 4.04 -14.96
N ILE A 283 7.19 3.47 -14.62
CA ILE A 283 7.61 3.27 -13.24
C ILE A 283 8.29 4.55 -12.74
N VAL A 284 7.62 5.27 -11.84
CA VAL A 284 8.18 6.45 -11.16
C VAL A 284 8.69 6.04 -9.78
N SER A 285 10.00 5.87 -9.64
CA SER A 285 10.62 5.62 -8.33
C SER A 285 10.67 6.91 -7.49
N PRO A 286 10.31 6.86 -6.19
CA PRO A 286 10.52 7.99 -5.30
C PRO A 286 12.02 8.32 -5.18
N ALA A 287 12.35 9.61 -5.04
CA ALA A 287 13.72 10.02 -4.80
C ALA A 287 14.13 9.70 -3.36
N MET A 288 15.34 9.18 -3.15
CA MET A 288 15.90 8.97 -1.82
C MET A 288 16.72 10.20 -1.39
N LEU A 289 16.56 10.61 -0.14
CA LEU A 289 17.30 11.69 0.50
C LEU A 289 18.14 11.12 1.64
N SER A 290 19.38 11.59 1.78
CA SER A 290 20.28 11.18 2.86
C SER A 290 19.93 11.92 4.15
N VAL A 291 19.55 11.20 5.20
CA VAL A 291 19.32 11.79 6.52
C VAL A 291 20.65 12.00 7.22
N ARG A 292 20.89 13.22 7.70
CA ARG A 292 22.15 13.64 8.34
C ARG A 292 21.91 14.49 9.57
N ILE A 293 22.75 14.32 10.58
CA ILE A 293 22.71 15.16 11.79
C ILE A 293 23.16 16.58 11.43
N SER A 294 22.39 17.59 11.82
CA SER A 294 22.71 19.00 11.64
C SER A 294 23.85 19.42 12.57
N MET A 295 24.87 20.09 12.02
CA MET A 295 25.99 20.65 12.79
C MET A 295 25.80 22.17 13.09
N GLY A 296 24.59 22.69 12.90
CA GLY A 296 24.29 24.13 12.99
C GLY A 296 24.58 24.90 11.69
N LYS A 297 23.92 26.07 11.52
CA LYS A 297 24.00 26.92 10.30
C LYS A 297 23.74 26.18 8.97
N GLY A 298 22.83 25.19 8.98
CA GLY A 298 22.45 24.45 7.77
C GLY A 298 23.53 23.51 7.20
N ARG A 299 24.55 23.15 7.99
CA ARG A 299 25.61 22.21 7.57
C ARG A 299 25.25 20.75 7.88
N ALA A 300 25.46 19.91 6.86
CA ALA A 300 25.33 18.47 6.93
C ALA A 300 26.47 17.82 7.72
N GLY A 301 26.13 17.08 8.78
CA GLY A 301 27.04 16.24 9.55
C GLY A 301 26.98 14.77 9.14
N ARG A 302 27.12 13.89 10.14
CA ARG A 302 27.13 12.43 9.96
C ARG A 302 25.83 11.95 9.30
N LYS A 303 25.96 11.12 8.26
CA LYS A 303 24.83 10.40 7.64
C LYS A 303 24.35 9.29 8.57
N ILE A 304 23.04 9.24 8.77
CA ILE A 304 22.36 8.25 9.62
C ILE A 304 21.51 7.27 8.81
N GLY A 305 21.13 7.62 7.58
CA GLY A 305 20.42 6.71 6.68
C GLY A 305 19.87 7.43 5.44
N GLU A 306 18.88 6.83 4.80
CA GLU A 306 18.15 7.42 3.67
C GLU A 306 16.63 7.28 3.87
N VAL A 307 15.88 8.28 3.43
CA VAL A 307 14.40 8.30 3.44
C VAL A 307 13.88 8.64 2.06
N GLU A 308 12.68 8.20 1.73
CA GLU A 308 12.01 8.65 0.52
C GLU A 308 11.61 10.13 0.68
N GLU A 309 11.79 10.94 -0.37
CA GLU A 309 11.44 12.37 -0.42
C GLU A 309 10.00 12.59 0.05
N GLY A 310 9.08 11.74 -0.40
CA GLY A 310 7.66 11.78 -0.03
C GLY A 310 7.36 11.61 1.47
N MET A 311 8.30 11.09 2.26
CA MET A 311 8.13 10.96 3.71
C MET A 311 8.31 12.29 4.45
N LEU A 312 8.99 13.26 3.83
CA LEU A 312 9.25 14.58 4.44
C LEU A 312 8.21 15.62 4.05
N GLU A 313 7.42 15.35 3.02
CA GLU A 313 6.47 16.29 2.43
C GLU A 313 5.34 16.69 3.41
N MET A 314 5.07 15.85 4.43
CA MET A 314 4.10 16.15 5.50
C MET A 314 4.75 16.74 6.77
N LEU A 315 6.03 17.11 6.71
CA LEU A 315 6.79 17.61 7.85
C LEU A 315 7.31 19.03 7.57
N ASP A 316 7.01 19.95 8.48
CA ASP A 316 7.59 21.28 8.50
C ASP A 316 8.89 21.31 9.33
N PRO A 317 9.83 22.24 9.06
CA PRO A 317 10.96 22.47 9.95
C PRO A 317 10.52 22.69 11.41
N GLY A 318 11.05 21.87 12.31
CA GLY A 318 10.68 21.83 13.73
C GLY A 318 9.76 20.66 14.10
N ASP A 319 9.06 20.07 13.13
CA ASP A 319 8.32 18.83 13.32
C ASP A 319 9.28 17.67 13.62
N THR A 320 8.78 16.71 14.39
CA THR A 320 9.58 15.55 14.80
C THR A 320 9.08 14.28 14.12
N PHE A 321 9.95 13.31 13.87
CA PHE A 321 9.62 12.02 13.26
C PHE A 321 10.57 10.93 13.77
N VAL A 322 10.14 9.67 13.69
CA VAL A 322 10.97 8.52 14.09
C VAL A 322 11.78 8.04 12.90
N PHE A 323 13.10 7.91 13.04
CA PHE A 323 13.95 7.33 12.02
C PHE A 323 15.13 6.58 12.65
N ALA A 324 15.43 5.39 12.14
CA ALA A 324 16.44 4.48 12.69
C ALA A 324 16.30 4.26 14.22
N GLY A 325 15.05 4.12 14.68
CA GLY A 325 14.76 3.87 16.10
C GLY A 325 15.05 5.05 17.03
N GLN A 326 15.06 6.29 16.53
CA GLN A 326 15.23 7.50 17.34
C GLN A 326 14.29 8.61 16.87
N VAL A 327 13.91 9.53 17.77
CA VAL A 327 13.10 10.71 17.44
C VAL A 327 14.01 11.86 17.01
N TRP A 328 13.75 12.38 15.82
CA TRP A 328 14.50 13.45 15.17
C TRP A 328 13.60 14.63 14.89
N ALA A 329 14.05 15.85 15.16
CA ALA A 329 13.42 17.07 14.64
C ALA A 329 13.99 17.40 13.26
N LEU A 330 13.10 17.64 12.29
CA LEU A 330 13.48 18.16 10.98
C LEU A 330 14.02 19.58 11.15
N VAL A 331 15.26 19.83 10.75
CA VAL A 331 15.86 21.17 10.77
C VAL A 331 15.67 21.84 9.41
N ALA A 332 16.03 21.16 8.33
CA ALA A 332 15.89 21.64 6.96
C ALA A 332 16.11 20.50 5.96
N VAL A 333 15.63 20.67 4.73
CA VAL A 333 16.02 19.83 3.58
C VAL A 333 16.92 20.65 2.66
N THR A 334 18.18 20.24 2.51
CA THR A 334 19.20 20.95 1.72
C THR A 334 19.78 20.03 0.65
N GLY A 335 19.39 20.26 -0.61
CA GLY A 335 19.87 19.45 -1.73
C GLY A 335 19.30 18.03 -1.65
N THR A 336 20.15 17.04 -1.49
CA THR A 336 19.77 15.63 -1.25
C THR A 336 19.89 15.23 0.23
N ASP A 337 20.16 16.19 1.13
CA ASP A 337 20.34 15.93 2.55
C ASP A 337 19.16 16.43 3.38
N VAL A 338 18.66 15.57 4.27
CA VAL A 338 17.69 15.90 5.32
C VAL A 338 18.46 16.18 6.59
N LEU A 339 18.46 17.43 7.04
CA LEU A 339 19.16 17.83 8.24
C LEU A 339 18.25 17.65 9.45
N VAL A 340 18.72 16.90 10.43
CA VAL A 340 17.95 16.59 11.65
C VAL A 340 18.71 16.90 12.92
N SER A 341 18.01 17.15 14.01
CA SER A 341 18.57 17.23 15.37
C SER A 341 17.86 16.26 16.31
N PRO A 342 18.54 15.67 17.31
CA PRO A 342 17.89 14.79 18.28
C PRO A 342 16.73 15.48 18.99
N ALA A 343 15.60 14.79 19.16
CA ALA A 343 14.39 15.34 19.78
C ALA A 343 13.66 14.31 20.67
N ALA A 344 14.40 13.61 21.54
CA ALA A 344 13.90 12.49 22.34
C ALA A 344 12.67 12.79 23.25
N ASN A 345 12.40 14.06 23.58
CA ASN A 345 11.33 14.47 24.49
C ASN A 345 10.12 15.13 23.78
N ARG A 346 9.96 14.95 22.47
CA ARG A 346 8.86 15.54 21.69
C ARG A 346 8.06 14.45 20.98
N ASP A 347 6.75 14.65 20.92
CA ASP A 347 5.83 13.75 20.21
C ASP A 347 6.07 13.85 18.69
N PRO A 348 6.50 12.77 18.01
CA PRO A 348 6.71 12.78 16.57
C PRO A 348 5.39 12.98 15.80
N LYS A 349 5.41 13.87 14.80
CA LYS A 349 4.45 13.82 13.70
C LYS A 349 4.78 12.60 12.85
N MET A 350 3.75 11.84 12.53
CA MET A 350 3.88 10.61 11.76
C MET A 350 3.63 10.90 10.28
N PRO A 351 4.66 10.94 9.43
CA PRO A 351 4.41 10.74 8.02
C PRO A 351 3.94 9.29 7.82
N SER A 352 2.91 9.10 7.00
CA SER A 352 2.52 7.78 6.50
C SER A 352 3.73 7.15 5.80
N TRP A 353 4.39 6.22 6.49
CA TRP A 353 5.55 5.49 5.97
C TRP A 353 5.09 4.60 4.82
N GLY A 354 5.31 5.08 3.60
CA GLY A 354 5.05 4.39 2.33
C GLY A 354 5.98 3.20 2.11
N GLY A 355 6.00 2.24 3.03
CA GLY A 355 6.22 0.87 2.60
C GLY A 355 4.96 0.44 1.85
N SER A 356 5.11 -0.30 0.75
CA SER A 356 4.01 -0.98 0.06
C SER A 356 3.32 -1.98 1.03
N LYS A 357 2.56 -1.49 2.00
CA LYS A 357 1.69 -2.29 2.84
C LYS A 357 0.49 -2.59 1.97
N PHE A 358 0.47 -3.79 1.40
CA PHE A 358 -0.71 -4.27 0.72
C PHE A 358 -1.86 -4.27 1.72
N ALA A 359 -2.92 -3.51 1.41
CA ALA A 359 -4.15 -3.61 2.16
C ALA A 359 -4.70 -5.03 2.06
N LEU A 360 -5.42 -5.44 3.10
CA LEU A 360 -6.27 -6.62 3.05
C LEU A 360 -7.19 -6.54 1.83
N SER A 361 -7.33 -7.61 1.04
CA SER A 361 -8.27 -7.59 -0.09
C SER A 361 -9.71 -7.43 0.41
N THR A 362 -10.59 -6.80 -0.37
CA THR A 362 -11.99 -6.55 0.04
C THR A 362 -12.75 -7.84 0.27
N PHE A 363 -12.50 -8.87 -0.54
CA PHE A 363 -13.05 -10.22 -0.34
C PHE A 363 -12.57 -10.82 0.98
N LEU A 364 -11.26 -10.79 1.25
CA LEU A 364 -10.72 -11.38 2.47
C LEU A 364 -11.16 -10.61 3.72
N ALA A 365 -11.28 -9.28 3.64
CA ALA A 365 -11.87 -8.45 4.70
C ALA A 365 -13.32 -8.89 5.01
N GLY A 366 -14.14 -9.11 3.99
CA GLY A 366 -15.49 -9.65 4.16
C GLY A 366 -15.50 -11.00 4.87
N ARG A 367 -14.65 -11.93 4.43
CA ARG A 367 -14.50 -13.26 5.06
C ARG A 367 -14.04 -13.20 6.51
N VAL A 368 -13.14 -12.27 6.85
CA VAL A 368 -12.72 -12.05 8.24
C VAL A 368 -13.90 -11.58 9.09
N ARG A 369 -14.70 -10.63 8.61
CA ARG A 369 -15.89 -10.16 9.35
C ARG A 369 -16.95 -11.27 9.50
N GLU A 370 -17.14 -12.10 8.48
CA GLU A 370 -17.99 -13.30 8.56
C GLU A 370 -17.50 -14.28 9.63
N LEU A 371 -16.21 -14.60 9.61
CA LEU A 371 -15.56 -15.49 10.57
C LEU A 371 -15.66 -14.98 12.01
N MET A 372 -15.51 -13.67 12.20
CA MET A 372 -15.67 -13.05 13.52
C MET A 372 -17.08 -13.20 14.04
N PHE A 373 -18.10 -13.01 13.19
CA PHE A 373 -19.51 -13.08 13.59
C PHE A 373 -19.99 -14.52 13.83
N ASP A 374 -19.48 -15.50 13.09
CA ASP A 374 -19.90 -16.90 13.19
C ASP A 374 -19.27 -17.63 14.39
N GLN A 375 -19.97 -17.59 15.52
CA GLN A 375 -19.53 -18.25 16.77
C GLN A 375 -19.39 -19.77 16.65
N GLN A 376 -20.14 -20.43 15.77
CA GLN A 376 -20.01 -21.88 15.60
C GLN A 376 -18.67 -22.23 14.95
N HIS A 377 -18.21 -21.35 14.07
CA HIS A 377 -16.95 -21.50 13.35
C HIS A 377 -15.72 -21.21 14.21
N TRP A 378 -15.85 -20.56 15.37
CA TRP A 378 -14.71 -20.30 16.28
C TRP A 378 -14.05 -21.59 16.79
N THR A 379 -14.70 -22.74 16.66
CA THR A 379 -14.15 -24.05 17.01
C THR A 379 -12.93 -24.45 16.19
N VAL A 380 -12.73 -23.87 14.99
CA VAL A 380 -11.55 -24.13 14.15
C VAL A 380 -10.35 -23.26 14.51
N LEU A 381 -10.55 -22.25 15.37
CA LEU A 381 -9.51 -21.33 15.81
C LEU A 381 -8.77 -21.87 17.04
N PRO A 382 -7.52 -21.42 17.28
CA PRO A 382 -6.84 -21.68 18.54
C PRO A 382 -7.64 -21.21 19.75
N ALA A 383 -7.49 -21.91 20.87
CA ALA A 383 -8.27 -21.65 22.08
C ALA A 383 -8.15 -20.19 22.56
N ASP A 384 -6.95 -19.62 22.54
CA ASP A 384 -6.68 -18.25 22.99
C ASP A 384 -7.26 -17.17 22.07
N VAL A 385 -7.42 -17.47 20.77
CA VAL A 385 -8.09 -16.60 19.79
C VAL A 385 -9.59 -16.69 19.94
N ARG A 386 -10.14 -17.89 20.21
CA ARG A 386 -11.56 -18.07 20.54
C ARG A 386 -11.91 -17.32 21.83
N GLU A 387 -11.14 -17.50 22.90
CA GLU A 387 -11.32 -16.80 24.19
C GLU A 387 -11.30 -15.28 24.02
N TRP A 388 -10.48 -14.77 23.10
CA TRP A 388 -10.43 -13.34 22.76
C TRP A 388 -11.72 -12.84 22.10
N LEU A 389 -12.29 -13.60 21.16
CA LEU A 389 -13.56 -13.28 20.52
C LEU A 389 -14.73 -13.36 21.50
N GLU A 390 -14.71 -14.37 22.39
CA GLU A 390 -15.68 -14.52 23.48
C GLU A 390 -15.63 -13.30 24.42
N ALA A 391 -14.43 -12.90 24.87
CA ALA A 391 -14.26 -11.71 25.70
C ALA A 391 -14.75 -10.43 25.02
N GLN A 392 -14.46 -10.26 23.71
CA GLN A 392 -14.95 -9.10 22.96
C GLN A 392 -16.48 -9.08 22.88
N ARG A 393 -17.10 -10.23 22.60
CA ARG A 393 -18.56 -10.37 22.54
C ARG A 393 -19.20 -10.01 23.88
N ASP A 394 -18.58 -10.43 24.98
CA ASP A 394 -19.14 -10.28 26.32
C ASP A 394 -18.99 -8.84 26.86
N LEU A 395 -17.91 -8.14 26.50
CA LEU A 395 -17.64 -6.77 26.95
C LEU A 395 -18.20 -5.67 26.03
N SER A 396 -18.34 -5.96 24.74
CA SER A 396 -18.77 -5.00 23.73
C SER A 396 -19.76 -5.68 22.78
N LEU A 397 -19.44 -5.78 21.49
CA LEU A 397 -20.20 -6.55 20.51
C LEU A 397 -19.30 -6.99 19.35
N ILE A 398 -19.74 -8.02 18.64
CA ILE A 398 -19.20 -8.42 17.33
C ILE A 398 -20.36 -8.30 16.33
N PRO A 399 -20.34 -7.31 15.44
CA PRO A 399 -21.49 -7.04 14.57
C PRO A 399 -21.51 -8.02 13.37
N PRO A 400 -22.66 -8.16 12.68
CA PRO A 400 -22.72 -8.85 11.40
C PRO A 400 -21.72 -8.28 10.39
N ALA A 401 -21.36 -9.07 9.37
CA ALA A 401 -20.30 -8.72 8.42
C ALA A 401 -20.54 -7.44 7.61
N ASP A 402 -21.78 -6.98 7.50
CA ASP A 402 -22.16 -5.76 6.79
C ASP A 402 -22.23 -4.52 7.70
N ASP A 403 -22.25 -4.70 9.01
CA ASP A 403 -22.39 -3.64 9.99
C ASP A 403 -21.01 -3.06 10.37
N LEU A 404 -20.99 -1.88 11.00
CA LEU A 404 -19.76 -1.24 11.52
C LEU A 404 -19.80 -1.18 13.04
N LEU A 405 -18.75 -1.70 13.70
CA LEU A 405 -18.54 -1.51 15.13
C LEU A 405 -17.86 -0.16 15.39
N LEU A 406 -18.46 0.63 16.28
CA LEU A 406 -17.89 1.81 16.93
C LEU A 406 -17.82 1.59 18.44
N GLU A 407 -16.68 1.84 19.04
CA GLU A 407 -16.49 1.81 20.49
C GLU A 407 -16.07 3.19 21.00
N THR A 408 -16.69 3.65 22.08
CA THR A 408 -16.27 4.89 22.75
C THR A 408 -15.99 4.66 24.21
N PHE A 409 -14.85 5.16 24.69
CA PHE A 409 -14.47 5.05 26.11
C PHE A 409 -13.51 6.18 26.51
N ALA A 410 -13.35 6.37 27.82
CA ALA A 410 -12.33 7.27 28.37
C ALA A 410 -11.06 6.48 28.73
N HIS A 411 -9.89 7.00 28.36
CA HIS A 411 -8.61 6.41 28.76
C HIS A 411 -7.55 7.51 28.94
N ARG A 412 -6.85 7.48 30.08
CA ARG A 412 -5.76 8.44 30.42
C ARG A 412 -6.12 9.92 30.18
N LYS A 413 -7.31 10.34 30.64
CA LYS A 413 -7.86 11.72 30.51
C LYS A 413 -8.20 12.15 29.07
N ARG A 414 -8.35 11.21 28.14
CA ARG A 414 -8.82 11.46 26.77
C ARG A 414 -10.02 10.59 26.48
N HIS A 415 -10.82 10.98 25.49
CA HIS A 415 -11.95 10.21 25.00
C HIS A 415 -11.61 9.61 23.65
N PHE A 416 -11.86 8.32 23.48
CA PHE A 416 -11.55 7.56 22.28
C PHE A 416 -12.80 7.22 21.51
N LEU A 417 -12.70 7.24 20.18
CA LEU A 417 -13.60 6.63 19.23
C LEU A 417 -12.77 5.62 18.45
N VAL A 418 -13.02 4.33 18.67
CA VAL A 418 -12.39 3.24 17.92
C VAL A 418 -13.40 2.68 16.93
N VAL A 419 -12.98 2.55 15.68
CA VAL A 419 -13.81 2.12 14.55
C VAL A 419 -13.15 0.90 13.95
N TYR A 420 -13.94 -0.12 13.56
CA TYR A 420 -13.41 -1.39 13.01
C TYR A 420 -13.94 -1.66 11.58
N PRO A 421 -13.42 -0.97 10.56
CA PRO A 421 -13.95 -1.08 9.21
C PRO A 421 -13.49 -2.36 8.47
N PHE A 422 -12.19 -2.71 8.61
CA PHE A 422 -11.44 -3.75 7.87
C PHE A 422 -11.08 -3.42 6.41
N GLU A 423 -11.24 -2.17 5.97
CA GLU A 423 -10.90 -1.73 4.62
C GLU A 423 -9.40 -1.45 4.42
N GLY A 424 -8.58 -1.52 5.45
CA GLY A 424 -7.14 -1.38 5.35
C GLY A 424 -6.64 0.04 5.61
N ARG A 425 -5.35 0.15 5.94
CA ARG A 425 -4.76 1.38 6.49
C ARG A 425 -4.97 2.62 5.63
N LEU A 426 -4.91 2.54 4.29
CA LEU A 426 -5.09 3.72 3.42
C LEU A 426 -6.52 4.28 3.52
N ALA A 427 -7.54 3.43 3.35
CA ALA A 427 -8.94 3.83 3.49
C ALA A 427 -9.24 4.35 4.90
N HIS A 428 -8.71 3.68 5.93
CA HIS A 428 -8.84 4.10 7.33
C HIS A 428 -8.18 5.46 7.58
N THR A 429 -7.02 5.72 6.98
CA THR A 429 -6.33 7.01 7.10
C THR A 429 -7.17 8.11 6.49
N THR A 430 -7.68 7.92 5.26
CA THR A 430 -8.58 8.89 4.61
C THR A 430 -9.83 9.14 5.47
N LEU A 431 -10.46 8.08 5.96
CA LEU A 431 -11.63 8.20 6.84
C LEU A 431 -11.31 8.96 8.13
N ALA A 432 -10.23 8.61 8.83
CA ALA A 432 -9.85 9.25 10.07
C ALA A 432 -9.58 10.76 9.88
N MET A 433 -8.99 11.16 8.76
CA MET A 433 -8.76 12.56 8.42
C MET A 433 -10.08 13.33 8.19
N LEU A 434 -11.03 12.74 7.46
CA LEU A 434 -12.35 13.34 7.24
C LEU A 434 -13.16 13.41 8.55
N LEU A 435 -13.14 12.33 9.34
CA LEU A 435 -13.76 12.30 10.67
C LEU A 435 -13.20 13.37 11.58
N THR A 436 -11.88 13.57 11.60
CA THR A 436 -11.23 14.61 12.41
C THR A 436 -11.77 16.01 12.07
N ARG A 437 -11.97 16.33 10.78
CA ARG A 437 -12.56 17.62 10.38
C ARG A 437 -14.02 17.78 10.85
N ARG A 438 -14.83 16.73 10.74
CA ARG A 438 -16.21 16.74 11.24
C ARG A 438 -16.28 16.87 12.76
N LEU A 439 -15.45 16.11 13.48
CA LEU A 439 -15.32 16.17 14.93
C LEU A 439 -14.85 17.55 15.41
N GLU A 440 -13.96 18.22 14.67
CA GLU A 440 -13.56 19.61 14.95
C GLU A 440 -14.76 20.56 14.83
N ARG A 441 -15.57 20.44 13.76
CA ARG A 441 -16.81 21.24 13.57
C ARG A 441 -17.85 20.99 14.66
N LEU A 442 -17.92 19.76 15.18
CA LEU A 442 -18.77 19.37 16.30
C LEU A 442 -18.21 19.84 17.66
N GLY A 443 -17.01 20.43 17.69
CA GLY A 443 -16.43 21.03 18.88
C GLY A 443 -15.95 20.01 19.93
N VAL A 444 -15.67 18.77 19.54
CA VAL A 444 -15.16 17.73 20.46
C VAL A 444 -13.64 17.81 20.68
N GLY A 445 -12.93 18.56 19.82
CA GLY A 445 -11.49 18.81 19.93
C GLY A 445 -10.65 17.54 19.74
N PRO A 446 -10.68 16.92 18.54
CA PRO A 446 -9.80 15.80 18.21
C PRO A 446 -8.33 16.22 18.28
N LEU A 447 -7.52 15.40 18.92
CA LEU A 447 -6.08 15.65 19.14
C LEU A 447 -5.20 14.84 18.19
N GLY A 448 -5.73 13.75 17.63
CA GLY A 448 -5.02 12.88 16.71
C GLY A 448 -5.75 11.57 16.45
N PHE A 449 -5.20 10.79 15.54
CA PHE A 449 -5.71 9.48 15.18
C PHE A 449 -4.57 8.50 14.87
N VAL A 450 -4.88 7.20 14.92
CA VAL A 450 -4.01 6.11 14.47
C VAL A 450 -4.82 5.12 13.64
N CYS A 451 -4.18 4.48 12.67
CA CYS A 451 -4.84 3.50 11.79
C CYS A 451 -3.96 2.26 11.60
N ASN A 452 -4.57 1.08 11.61
CA ASN A 452 -3.98 -0.16 11.13
C ASN A 452 -4.88 -0.78 10.04
N ASP A 453 -4.68 -2.05 9.70
CA ASP A 453 -5.45 -2.70 8.62
C ASP A 453 -6.89 -3.06 9.00
N TYR A 454 -7.21 -3.10 10.30
CA TYR A 454 -8.51 -3.55 10.82
C TYR A 454 -9.33 -2.40 11.40
N ALA A 455 -8.65 -1.43 12.00
CA ALA A 455 -9.24 -0.40 12.82
C ALA A 455 -8.57 0.96 12.64
N LEU A 456 -9.29 2.00 13.05
CA LEU A 456 -8.76 3.33 13.34
C LEU A 456 -9.25 3.78 14.71
N ALA A 457 -8.45 4.62 15.38
CA ALA A 457 -8.84 5.26 16.62
C ALA A 457 -8.60 6.77 16.52
N VAL A 458 -9.59 7.57 16.93
CA VAL A 458 -9.48 9.02 17.11
C VAL A 458 -9.57 9.31 18.60
N TRP A 459 -8.68 10.16 19.14
CA TRP A 459 -8.77 10.62 20.52
C TRP A 459 -8.99 12.13 20.62
N ALA A 460 -9.87 12.54 21.52
CA ALA A 460 -10.35 13.90 21.67
C ALA A 460 -10.38 14.37 23.13
N LEU A 461 -10.59 15.67 23.31
CA LEU A 461 -10.72 16.31 24.63
C LEU A 461 -12.08 16.09 25.28
N LYS A 462 -13.14 15.90 24.48
CA LYS A 462 -14.52 15.73 24.98
C LYS A 462 -15.08 14.34 24.64
N PRO A 463 -16.06 13.84 25.41
CA PRO A 463 -16.76 12.59 25.11
C PRO A 463 -17.40 12.59 23.71
N MET A 464 -17.47 11.41 23.09
CA MET A 464 -18.03 11.20 21.75
C MET A 464 -19.22 10.21 21.74
N GLU A 465 -19.63 9.68 22.89
CA GLU A 465 -20.69 8.67 23.03
C GLU A 465 -22.09 9.15 22.61
N GLY A 466 -22.34 10.46 22.64
CA GLY A 466 -23.63 11.07 22.32
C GLY A 466 -23.70 11.69 20.92
N LEU A 467 -22.75 11.40 20.04
CA LEU A 467 -22.75 11.92 18.66
C LEU A 467 -23.76 11.17 17.79
N ASP A 468 -24.27 11.84 16.76
CA ASP A 468 -25.01 11.19 15.68
C ASP A 468 -24.01 10.52 14.74
N PHE A 469 -23.86 9.20 14.86
CA PHE A 469 -22.90 8.44 14.06
C PHE A 469 -23.35 8.26 12.61
N ASP A 470 -24.66 8.24 12.33
CA ASP A 470 -25.13 8.16 10.95
C ASP A 470 -24.79 9.45 10.19
N ASP A 471 -24.95 10.61 10.82
CA ASP A 471 -24.50 11.89 10.26
C ASP A 471 -22.97 11.97 10.18
N LEU A 472 -22.26 11.56 11.25
CA LEU A 472 -20.80 11.63 11.29
C LEU A 472 -20.15 10.82 10.15
N PHE A 473 -20.71 9.65 9.80
CA PHE A 473 -20.24 8.75 8.76
C PHE A 473 -20.99 8.90 7.42
N ALA A 474 -21.83 9.94 7.26
CA ALA A 474 -22.55 10.15 6.01
C ALA A 474 -21.62 10.28 4.79
N GLN A 475 -22.05 9.70 3.67
CA GLN A 475 -21.22 9.56 2.46
C GLN A 475 -20.87 10.90 1.78
N ASP A 476 -21.57 11.98 2.11
CA ASP A 476 -21.31 13.33 1.63
C ASP A 476 -19.92 13.86 2.01
N MET A 477 -19.23 13.25 3.00
CA MET A 477 -17.82 13.56 3.28
C MET A 477 -16.88 13.31 2.10
N LEU A 478 -17.27 12.46 1.14
CA LEU A 478 -16.51 12.19 -0.08
C LEU A 478 -16.72 13.25 -1.16
N GLY A 479 -17.64 14.20 -0.94
CA GLY A 479 -17.82 15.37 -1.80
C GLY A 479 -16.83 16.48 -1.42
N ASP A 480 -17.37 17.64 -1.06
CA ASP A 480 -16.60 18.87 -0.86
C ASP A 480 -15.52 18.75 0.23
N ASP A 481 -15.74 17.94 1.27
CA ASP A 481 -14.76 17.76 2.36
C ASP A 481 -13.48 17.06 1.87
N LEU A 482 -13.61 16.00 1.06
CA LEU A 482 -12.48 15.31 0.44
C LEU A 482 -11.78 16.22 -0.58
N GLU A 483 -12.55 16.94 -1.39
CA GLU A 483 -12.03 17.86 -2.41
C GLU A 483 -11.25 19.02 -1.80
N ALA A 484 -11.81 19.68 -0.80
CA ALA A 484 -11.15 20.76 -0.07
C ALA A 484 -9.83 20.26 0.54
N TRP A 485 -9.85 19.07 1.13
CA TRP A 485 -8.64 18.48 1.71
C TRP A 485 -7.60 18.09 0.64
N LEU A 486 -7.99 17.46 -0.46
CA LEU A 486 -7.10 17.13 -1.57
C LEU A 486 -6.45 18.39 -2.16
N ALA A 487 -7.21 19.48 -2.25
CA ALA A 487 -6.74 20.77 -2.75
C ALA A 487 -5.74 21.47 -1.81
N GLU A 488 -5.83 21.20 -0.50
CA GLU A 488 -4.92 21.69 0.55
C GLU A 488 -3.71 20.75 0.75
N SER A 489 -3.81 19.49 0.32
CA SER A 489 -2.82 18.45 0.56
C SER A 489 -1.64 18.49 -0.43
N PHE A 490 -0.45 18.18 0.08
CA PHE A 490 0.76 18.00 -0.72
C PHE A 490 0.64 16.82 -1.72
N MET A 491 -0.23 15.85 -1.42
CA MET A 491 -0.41 14.65 -2.24
C MET A 491 -0.76 14.93 -3.70
N MET A 492 -1.53 16.00 -3.98
CA MET A 492 -1.90 16.33 -5.35
C MET A 492 -0.68 16.79 -6.17
N LYS A 493 0.25 17.54 -5.55
CA LYS A 493 1.53 17.92 -6.18
C LYS A 493 2.40 16.70 -6.44
N ARG A 494 2.41 15.75 -5.49
CA ARG A 494 3.12 14.47 -5.64
C ARG A 494 2.57 13.61 -6.78
N ALA A 495 1.25 13.42 -6.85
CA ALA A 495 0.61 12.67 -7.93
C ALA A 495 0.84 13.36 -9.28
N PHE A 496 0.71 14.69 -9.32
CA PHE A 496 1.01 15.48 -10.51
C PHE A 496 2.46 15.33 -10.98
N LYS A 497 3.44 15.29 -10.06
CA LYS A 497 4.84 15.03 -10.40
C LYS A 497 5.00 13.67 -11.09
N GLY A 498 4.31 12.63 -10.62
CA GLY A 498 4.26 11.32 -11.27
C GLY A 498 3.74 11.43 -12.71
N CYS A 499 2.52 11.96 -12.88
CA CYS A 499 1.89 12.12 -14.19
C CYS A 499 2.71 13.01 -15.15
N ALA A 500 3.33 14.07 -14.65
CA ALA A 500 4.17 14.97 -15.44
C ALA A 500 5.45 14.29 -15.96
N ILE A 501 6.02 13.35 -15.18
CA ILE A 501 7.17 12.55 -15.62
C ILE A 501 6.72 11.50 -16.64
N VAL A 502 5.67 10.74 -16.35
CA VAL A 502 5.16 9.67 -17.24
C VAL A 502 4.71 10.26 -18.58
N SER A 503 3.92 11.31 -18.58
CA SER A 503 3.45 11.98 -19.81
C SER A 503 4.56 12.70 -20.60
N GLY A 504 5.78 12.77 -20.06
CA GLY A 504 6.91 13.46 -20.66
C GLY A 504 6.80 14.99 -20.65
N LEU A 505 5.89 15.57 -19.84
CA LEU A 505 5.84 17.03 -19.64
C LEU A 505 7.12 17.53 -18.95
N ILE A 506 7.63 16.75 -18.00
CA ILE A 506 8.89 16.98 -17.32
C ILE A 506 9.87 15.85 -17.62
N GLU A 507 10.89 16.18 -18.41
CA GLU A 507 12.00 15.29 -18.70
C GLU A 507 13.03 15.33 -17.56
N ARG A 508 13.52 14.16 -17.14
CA ARG A 508 14.55 14.00 -16.12
C ARG A 508 15.95 13.89 -16.74
N ARG A 509 16.07 13.08 -17.80
CA ARG A 509 17.33 12.72 -18.44
C ARG A 509 17.51 13.46 -19.76
N PHE A 510 18.68 14.05 -19.94
CA PHE A 510 19.14 14.71 -21.15
C PHE A 510 20.49 14.11 -21.57
N PRO A 511 20.90 14.22 -22.84
CA PRO A 511 22.24 13.82 -23.24
C PRO A 511 23.31 14.51 -22.38
N GLY A 512 24.10 13.72 -21.65
CA GLY A 512 25.19 14.21 -20.80
C GLY A 512 24.77 14.86 -19.47
N HIS A 513 23.48 14.97 -19.14
CA HIS A 513 23.01 15.60 -17.90
C HIS A 513 21.69 14.99 -17.41
N GLU A 514 21.53 14.82 -16.10
CA GLU A 514 20.28 14.39 -15.46
C GLU A 514 19.85 15.42 -14.42
N LYS A 515 18.58 15.82 -14.42
CA LYS A 515 18.03 16.71 -13.41
C LYS A 515 18.00 16.00 -12.06
N SER A 516 18.39 16.72 -11.01
CA SER A 516 18.22 16.24 -9.64
C SER A 516 16.75 16.16 -9.24
N GLY A 517 16.43 15.32 -8.24
CA GLY A 517 15.06 15.19 -7.71
C GLY A 517 14.45 16.54 -7.33
N ARG A 518 15.23 17.41 -6.67
CA ARG A 518 14.80 18.76 -6.30
C ARG A 518 14.49 19.66 -7.51
N GLN A 519 15.27 19.59 -8.58
CA GLN A 519 14.98 20.35 -9.82
C GLN A 519 13.68 19.89 -10.47
N VAL A 520 13.41 18.58 -10.43
CA VAL A 520 12.16 17.99 -10.91
C VAL A 520 10.99 18.45 -10.04
N THR A 521 11.09 18.34 -8.72
CA THR A 521 10.06 18.79 -7.76
C THR A 521 9.74 20.27 -7.97
N PHE A 522 10.73 21.15 -7.98
CA PHE A 522 10.52 22.59 -8.20
C PHE A 522 9.82 22.90 -9.54
N SER A 523 10.22 22.21 -10.62
CA SER A 523 9.61 22.42 -11.94
C SER A 523 8.15 21.94 -11.98
N THR A 524 7.88 20.80 -11.35
CA THR A 524 6.53 20.21 -11.30
C THR A 524 5.59 21.05 -10.45
N ASP A 525 6.03 21.52 -9.28
CA ASP A 525 5.23 22.40 -8.41
C ASP A 525 4.85 23.70 -9.11
N LEU A 526 5.80 24.34 -9.80
CA LEU A 526 5.53 25.59 -10.53
C LEU A 526 4.49 25.38 -11.64
N ILE A 527 4.63 24.30 -12.42
CA ILE A 527 3.68 23.99 -13.48
C ILE A 527 2.32 23.65 -12.88
N TYR A 528 2.27 22.85 -11.83
CA TYR A 528 1.03 22.53 -11.12
C TYR A 528 0.30 23.79 -10.66
N ASP A 529 1.01 24.71 -9.99
CA ASP A 529 0.42 25.95 -9.49
C ASP A 529 -0.07 26.86 -10.64
N VAL A 530 0.64 26.90 -11.77
CA VAL A 530 0.21 27.63 -12.98
C VAL A 530 -1.04 26.99 -13.60
N LEU A 531 -1.05 25.67 -13.82
CA LEU A 531 -2.18 24.96 -14.40
C LEU A 531 -3.41 25.08 -13.51
N ARG A 532 -3.27 24.87 -12.20
CA ARG A 532 -4.37 25.01 -11.25
C ARG A 532 -5.03 26.40 -11.30
N ARG A 533 -4.25 27.46 -11.52
CA ARG A 533 -4.75 28.84 -11.60
C ARG A 533 -5.34 29.21 -12.96
N HIS A 534 -4.78 28.69 -14.06
CA HIS A 534 -5.09 29.18 -15.40
C HIS A 534 -5.84 28.17 -16.29
N GLN A 535 -5.79 26.88 -15.97
CA GLN A 535 -6.46 25.79 -16.69
C GLN A 535 -6.76 24.62 -15.71
N PRO A 536 -7.71 24.79 -14.77
CA PRO A 536 -8.01 23.79 -13.74
C PRO A 536 -8.55 22.46 -14.30
N ASP A 537 -9.06 22.48 -15.52
CA ASP A 537 -9.54 21.33 -16.32
C ASP A 537 -8.43 20.66 -17.14
N HIS A 538 -7.16 21.03 -16.94
CA HIS A 538 -6.03 20.46 -17.68
C HIS A 538 -5.91 18.94 -17.46
N LEU A 539 -5.63 18.21 -18.56
CA LEU A 539 -5.54 16.74 -18.60
C LEU A 539 -4.68 16.14 -17.46
N LEU A 540 -3.47 16.67 -17.23
CA LEU A 540 -2.62 16.15 -16.14
C LEU A 540 -3.13 16.44 -14.73
N LEU A 541 -3.97 17.46 -14.52
CA LEU A 541 -4.61 17.66 -13.21
C LEU A 541 -5.70 16.59 -12.99
N ARG A 542 -6.44 16.21 -14.04
CA ARG A 542 -7.36 15.05 -14.00
C ARG A 542 -6.59 13.76 -13.68
N CYS A 543 -5.50 13.49 -14.41
CA CYS A 543 -4.65 12.31 -14.17
C CYS A 543 -4.12 12.28 -12.73
N ALA A 544 -3.61 13.41 -12.23
CA ALA A 544 -3.09 13.51 -10.86
C ALA A 544 -4.17 13.23 -9.81
N ARG A 545 -5.42 13.65 -10.06
CA ARG A 545 -6.56 13.37 -9.16
C ARG A 545 -6.89 11.88 -9.16
N GLU A 546 -6.95 11.27 -10.33
CA GLU A 546 -7.20 9.83 -10.49
C GLU A 546 -6.09 8.98 -9.83
N ASP A 547 -4.82 9.34 -10.03
CA ASP A 547 -3.66 8.68 -9.44
C ASP A 547 -3.62 8.86 -7.91
N ALA A 548 -3.90 10.07 -7.40
CA ALA A 548 -4.03 10.29 -5.97
C ALA A 548 -5.17 9.44 -5.37
N ALA A 549 -6.33 9.43 -6.03
CA ALA A 549 -7.55 8.74 -5.60
C ALA A 549 -7.43 7.21 -5.55
N THR A 550 -6.47 6.64 -6.28
CA THR A 550 -6.23 5.19 -6.40
C THR A 550 -4.95 4.73 -5.69
N GLY A 551 -3.89 5.54 -5.72
CA GLY A 551 -2.55 5.16 -5.25
C GLY A 551 -2.15 5.73 -3.88
N MET A 552 -2.74 6.85 -3.46
CA MET A 552 -2.38 7.53 -2.19
C MET A 552 -3.50 7.52 -1.16
N ILE A 553 -4.73 7.55 -1.63
CA ILE A 553 -5.96 7.32 -0.86
C ILE A 553 -6.74 6.19 -1.54
N ASP A 554 -7.60 5.50 -0.80
CA ASP A 554 -8.46 4.46 -1.38
C ASP A 554 -9.92 4.92 -1.32
N VAL A 555 -10.25 5.90 -2.17
CA VAL A 555 -11.58 6.53 -2.19
C VAL A 555 -12.64 5.54 -2.63
N ALA A 556 -12.33 4.69 -3.61
CA ALA A 556 -13.26 3.70 -4.12
C ALA A 556 -13.68 2.73 -3.00
N ARG A 557 -12.70 2.21 -2.26
CA ARG A 557 -12.98 1.31 -1.12
C ARG A 557 -13.66 2.03 0.02
N LEU A 558 -13.27 3.26 0.33
CA LEU A 558 -13.95 4.06 1.35
C LEU A 558 -15.41 4.31 0.97
N SER A 559 -15.70 4.67 -0.28
CA SER A 559 -17.06 4.85 -0.80
C SER A 559 -17.89 3.56 -0.68
N GLN A 560 -17.31 2.41 -1.06
CA GLN A 560 -17.96 1.11 -0.89
C GLN A 560 -18.26 0.79 0.58
N MET A 561 -17.34 1.11 1.49
CA MET A 561 -17.57 0.95 2.92
C MET A 561 -18.67 1.87 3.43
N LEU A 562 -18.64 3.17 3.14
CA LEU A 562 -19.67 4.11 3.57
C LEU A 562 -21.06 3.68 3.07
N ALA A 563 -21.16 3.22 1.83
CA ALA A 563 -22.38 2.65 1.27
C ALA A 563 -22.80 1.35 1.99
N ARG A 564 -21.86 0.49 2.34
CA ARG A 564 -22.12 -0.74 3.11
C ARG A 564 -22.69 -0.42 4.49
N ILE A 565 -22.11 0.53 5.21
CA ILE A 565 -22.45 0.77 6.63
C ILE A 565 -23.65 1.70 6.82
N ALA A 566 -24.19 2.30 5.76
CA ALA A 566 -25.30 3.25 5.85
C ALA A 566 -26.50 2.67 6.61
N GLY A 567 -26.87 3.26 7.75
CA GLY A 567 -27.93 2.76 8.64
C GLY A 567 -27.61 1.44 9.37
N ARG A 568 -26.35 0.99 9.33
CA ARG A 568 -25.84 -0.27 9.89
C ARG A 568 -24.66 -0.04 10.85
N ILE A 569 -24.67 1.10 11.53
CA ILE A 569 -23.66 1.43 12.54
C ILE A 569 -24.09 0.88 13.91
N ARG A 570 -23.18 0.20 14.60
CA ARG A 570 -23.36 -0.37 15.93
C ARG A 570 -22.39 0.30 16.90
N HIS A 571 -22.93 1.15 17.76
CA HIS A 571 -22.17 1.85 18.79
C HIS A 571 -22.22 1.09 20.12
N SER A 572 -21.05 0.95 20.75
CA SER A 572 -20.83 0.34 22.05
C SER A 572 -20.10 1.34 22.96
N PRO A 573 -20.80 2.04 23.87
CA PRO A 573 -20.14 2.85 24.89
C PRO A 573 -19.59 1.95 25.99
N LEU A 574 -18.30 2.09 26.30
CA LEU A 574 -17.59 1.22 27.24
C LEU A 574 -17.01 2.02 28.40
N GLU A 575 -17.04 1.42 29.60
CA GLU A 575 -16.38 1.96 30.80
C GLU A 575 -14.86 1.72 30.76
N HIS A 576 -14.45 0.60 30.17
CA HIS A 576 -13.07 0.15 30.06
C HIS A 576 -12.71 -0.19 28.61
N LEU A 577 -11.46 -0.61 28.41
CA LEU A 577 -10.96 -1.03 27.10
C LEU A 577 -11.64 -2.33 26.66
N SER A 578 -11.88 -2.49 25.36
CA SER A 578 -12.30 -3.78 24.79
C SER A 578 -11.11 -4.62 24.34
N PRO A 579 -11.26 -5.95 24.23
CA PRO A 579 -10.23 -6.80 23.64
C PRO A 579 -9.77 -6.38 22.24
N PHE A 580 -10.67 -5.84 21.41
CA PHE A 580 -10.34 -5.34 20.07
C PHE A 580 -9.64 -3.99 20.07
N SER A 581 -9.78 -3.18 21.13
CA SER A 581 -9.18 -1.84 21.20
C SER A 581 -7.68 -1.90 21.56
N VAL A 582 -7.23 -2.94 22.25
CA VAL A 582 -5.84 -3.07 22.71
C VAL A 582 -4.83 -3.00 21.55
N PRO A 583 -4.99 -3.73 20.42
CA PRO A 583 -4.00 -3.70 19.34
C PRO A 583 -3.81 -2.31 18.72
N ILE A 584 -4.89 -1.54 18.53
CA ILE A 584 -4.79 -0.19 17.96
C ILE A 584 -4.23 0.82 18.98
N LEU A 585 -4.48 0.64 20.28
CA LEU A 585 -3.88 1.46 21.33
C LEU A 585 -2.39 1.19 21.55
N LEU A 586 -1.93 -0.04 21.30
CA LEU A 586 -0.51 -0.38 21.36
C LEU A 586 0.29 0.29 20.24
N GLU A 587 -0.31 0.56 19.08
CA GLU A 587 0.32 1.37 18.04
C GLU A 587 0.63 2.80 18.57
N ILE A 588 -0.27 3.39 19.36
CA ILE A 588 -0.05 4.71 20.00
C ILE A 588 1.14 4.67 20.97
N GLY A 589 1.35 3.53 21.66
CA GLY A 589 2.47 3.33 22.58
C GLY A 589 3.82 3.15 21.86
N LYS A 590 3.84 2.36 20.78
CA LYS A 590 5.02 2.14 19.92
C LYS A 590 5.53 3.44 19.28
N GLU A 591 4.61 4.35 18.99
CA GLU A 591 4.90 5.66 18.43
C GLU A 591 5.64 6.60 19.40
N ARG A 592 5.64 6.32 20.71
CA ARG A 592 6.26 7.19 21.74
C ARG A 592 7.68 6.83 22.13
N SER A 593 8.14 5.60 21.90
CA SER A 593 9.46 5.17 22.37
C SER A 593 10.08 4.11 21.45
N PRO A 594 11.20 4.41 20.78
CA PRO A 594 11.96 3.40 20.06
C PRO A 594 13.22 2.92 20.82
N GLY A 595 13.49 1.60 20.82
CA GLY A 595 14.71 0.96 21.36
C GLY A 595 14.45 -0.32 22.18
N ASP A 596 15.48 -1.05 22.62
CA ASP A 596 15.33 -2.32 23.37
C ASP A 596 14.63 -2.13 24.74
N ALA A 597 14.86 -1.00 25.41
CA ALA A 597 14.12 -0.63 26.61
C ALA A 597 12.64 -0.32 26.28
N ALA A 598 12.35 0.09 25.06
CA ALA A 598 10.99 0.32 24.61
C ALA A 598 10.23 -0.99 24.40
N ASP A 599 10.88 -2.06 23.92
CA ASP A 599 10.24 -3.37 23.79
C ASP A 599 9.78 -3.91 25.17
N MET A 600 10.58 -3.71 26.22
CA MET A 600 10.17 -4.04 27.60
C MET A 600 9.03 -3.15 28.11
N ILE A 601 9.07 -1.85 27.82
CA ILE A 601 7.99 -0.90 28.18
C ILE A 601 6.70 -1.23 27.42
N LEU A 602 6.81 -1.67 26.16
CA LEU A 602 5.68 -2.04 25.31
C LEU A 602 5.08 -3.37 25.75
N ALA A 603 5.89 -4.35 26.14
CA ALA A 603 5.40 -5.59 26.73
C ALA A 603 4.64 -5.31 28.04
N GLN A 604 5.18 -4.46 28.93
CA GLN A 604 4.47 -4.06 30.14
C GLN A 604 3.18 -3.29 29.82
N ALA A 605 3.22 -2.38 28.84
CA ALA A 605 2.03 -1.65 28.41
C ALA A 605 0.97 -2.57 27.78
N GLU A 606 1.38 -3.61 27.06
CA GLU A 606 0.49 -4.64 26.53
C GLU A 606 -0.17 -5.43 27.66
N GLU A 607 0.60 -5.90 28.65
CA GLU A 607 0.05 -6.57 29.83
C GLU A 607 -0.95 -5.68 30.59
N ASP A 608 -0.61 -4.40 30.81
CA ASP A 608 -1.47 -3.44 31.51
C ASP A 608 -2.78 -3.16 30.75
N LEU A 609 -2.71 -3.07 29.41
CA LEU A 609 -3.88 -2.84 28.56
C LEU A 609 -4.75 -4.10 28.47
N ILE A 610 -4.15 -5.29 28.38
CA ILE A 610 -4.87 -6.57 28.40
C ILE A 610 -5.56 -6.76 29.75
N ALA A 611 -4.89 -6.46 30.86
CA ALA A 611 -5.49 -6.55 32.19
C ALA A 611 -6.71 -5.61 32.33
N GLN A 612 -6.61 -4.38 31.82
CA GLN A 612 -7.74 -3.44 31.78
C GLN A 612 -8.87 -3.87 30.83
N ALA A 613 -8.54 -4.60 29.77
CA ALA A 613 -9.52 -5.09 28.80
C ALA A 613 -10.20 -6.40 29.23
N LEU A 614 -9.71 -7.06 30.28
CA LEU A 614 -10.27 -8.30 30.84
C LEU A 614 -10.80 -8.14 32.28
N SER A 615 -10.65 -6.95 32.86
CA SER A 615 -11.23 -6.56 34.15
C SER A 615 -12.65 -6.04 33.98
#